data_AF-A0A427XIG4-F1
#
_entry.id   AF-A0A427XIG4-F1
#
_cell.length_a   1.000
_cell.length_b   1.000
_cell.length_c   1.000
_cell.angle_alpha   90.00
_cell.angle_beta   90.00
_cell.angle_gamma   90.00
#
_symmetry.space_group_name_H-M   'P 1'
#
loop_
_entity.id
_entity.type
_entity.pdbx_description
1 polymer ?
#
loop_
_entity_poly.entity_id
_entity_poly.type
_entity_poly.pdbx_seq_one_letter_code
_entity_poly.pdbx_strand_id
1 'polypeptide(L)'
;MNERDQQSMAYSLQVEEERKLDHTRRERERERHAVEQNERGKIGRDANQAHQYIVTTFKQFAEHANAVSHAHNLVAKRQLDISHVTHRILEVDSRIAGYRDTILNLRFRFVGLELSHPSHSKEVREVETLLQALSSLIQREQNDLTAALSERDNLYKARFELEVTPLPQFPTLSLVAPAAMAPEFVVSSPPTLQTVEVVPSETDDVIDA
;
A
#
# COMPACT_ATOMS: atom_id res chain seq x y z
N MET A 1 -8.70 -99.65 0.08
CA MET A 1 -8.54 -98.35 -0.62
C MET A 1 -7.14 -98.37 -1.20
N ASN A 2 -6.97 -98.30 -2.52
CA ASN A 2 -5.66 -98.44 -3.16
C ASN A 2 -4.83 -97.17 -2.90
N GLU A 3 -3.51 -97.29 -2.70
CA GLU A 3 -2.59 -96.16 -2.54
C GLU A 3 -2.70 -95.14 -3.69
N ARG A 4 -3.08 -95.63 -4.89
CA ARG A 4 -3.34 -94.82 -6.07
C ARG A 4 -4.54 -93.88 -5.92
N ASP A 5 -5.59 -94.30 -5.20
CA ASP A 5 -6.77 -93.48 -4.94
C ASP A 5 -6.49 -92.42 -3.86
N GLN A 6 -5.64 -92.76 -2.88
CA GLN A 6 -5.17 -91.82 -1.85
C GLN A 6 -4.26 -90.73 -2.46
N GLN A 7 -3.34 -91.11 -3.37
CA GLN A 7 -2.51 -90.16 -4.11
C GLN A 7 -3.35 -89.27 -5.05
N SER A 8 -4.36 -89.82 -5.71
CA SER A 8 -5.27 -89.05 -6.57
C SER A 8 -6.10 -88.04 -5.77
N MET A 9 -6.59 -88.40 -4.57
CA MET A 9 -7.29 -87.46 -3.69
C MET A 9 -6.35 -86.39 -3.13
N ALA A 10 -5.14 -86.75 -2.72
CA ALA A 10 -4.15 -85.79 -2.23
C ALA A 10 -3.78 -84.75 -3.31
N TYR A 11 -3.58 -85.21 -4.56
CA TYR A 11 -3.33 -84.30 -5.68
C TYR A 11 -4.54 -83.41 -6.00
N SER A 12 -5.76 -83.96 -5.94
CA SER A 12 -6.98 -83.16 -6.14
C SER A 12 -7.16 -82.09 -5.06
N LEU A 13 -6.88 -82.41 -3.79
CA LEU A 13 -6.92 -81.45 -2.68
C LEU A 13 -5.86 -80.37 -2.84
N GLN A 14 -4.64 -80.74 -3.24
CA GLN A 14 -3.56 -79.79 -3.49
C GLN A 14 -3.87 -78.82 -4.63
N VAL A 15 -4.45 -79.32 -5.73
CA VAL A 15 -4.91 -78.47 -6.85
C VAL A 15 -6.06 -77.56 -6.43
N GLU A 16 -6.95 -78.01 -5.55
CA GLU A 16 -8.04 -77.19 -5.03
C GLU A 16 -7.54 -76.12 -4.04
N GLU A 17 -6.54 -76.42 -3.22
CA GLU A 17 -5.85 -75.46 -2.35
C GLU A 17 -5.07 -74.42 -3.16
N GLU A 18 -4.35 -74.83 -4.20
CA GLU A 18 -3.67 -73.90 -5.12
C GLU A 18 -4.68 -72.98 -5.82
N ARG A 19 -5.83 -73.50 -6.27
CA ARG A 19 -6.90 -72.68 -6.85
C ARG A 19 -7.49 -71.69 -5.86
N LYS A 20 -7.66 -72.08 -4.59
CA LYS A 20 -8.12 -71.19 -3.51
C LYS A 20 -7.09 -70.10 -3.22
N LEU A 21 -5.81 -70.45 -3.14
CA LEU A 21 -4.71 -69.50 -2.94
C LEU A 21 -4.60 -68.50 -4.10
N ASP A 22 -4.71 -68.98 -5.35
CA ASP A 22 -4.71 -68.13 -6.54
C ASP A 22 -5.91 -67.18 -6.58
N HIS A 23 -7.09 -67.65 -6.17
CA HIS A 23 -8.28 -66.80 -6.06
C HIS A 23 -8.07 -65.68 -5.03
N THR A 24 -7.62 -66.03 -3.82
CA THR A 24 -7.34 -65.06 -2.76
C THR A 24 -6.25 -64.07 -3.17
N ARG A 25 -5.22 -64.53 -3.90
CA ARG A 25 -4.18 -63.65 -4.44
C ARG A 25 -4.75 -62.63 -5.43
N ARG A 26 -5.58 -63.08 -6.38
CA ARG A 26 -6.23 -62.19 -7.35
C ARG A 26 -7.19 -61.21 -6.68
N GLU A 27 -7.91 -61.62 -5.65
CA GLU A 27 -8.76 -60.70 -4.86
C GLU A 27 -7.93 -59.63 -4.15
N ARG A 28 -6.84 -60.02 -3.47
CA ARG A 28 -5.93 -59.05 -2.84
C ARG A 28 -5.28 -58.12 -3.86
N GLU A 29 -4.93 -58.59 -5.04
CA GLU A 29 -4.41 -57.75 -6.12
C GLU A 29 -5.47 -56.76 -6.64
N ARG A 30 -6.73 -57.17 -6.77
CA ARG A 30 -7.85 -56.27 -7.11
C ARG A 30 -8.09 -55.22 -6.03
N GLU A 31 -8.07 -55.61 -4.76
CA GLU A 31 -8.20 -54.68 -3.63
C GLU A 31 -7.05 -53.67 -3.61
N ARG A 32 -5.80 -54.11 -3.83
CA ARG A 32 -4.64 -53.22 -3.95
C ARG A 32 -4.80 -52.23 -5.09
N HIS A 33 -5.23 -52.68 -6.27
CA HIS A 33 -5.49 -51.80 -7.40
C HIS A 33 -6.63 -50.80 -7.13
N ALA A 34 -7.68 -51.21 -6.42
CA ALA A 34 -8.77 -50.32 -6.03
C ALA A 34 -8.32 -49.26 -5.02
N VAL A 35 -7.49 -49.63 -4.04
CA VAL A 35 -6.88 -48.68 -3.08
C VAL A 35 -5.97 -47.72 -3.81
N GLU A 36 -5.09 -48.20 -4.69
CA GLU A 36 -4.16 -47.35 -5.45
C GLU A 36 -4.90 -46.37 -6.38
N GLN A 37 -5.99 -46.80 -7.03
CA GLN A 37 -6.84 -45.90 -7.83
C GLN A 37 -7.54 -44.85 -6.96
N ASN A 38 -8.03 -45.22 -5.77
CA ASN A 38 -8.66 -44.29 -4.85
C ASN A 38 -7.65 -43.28 -4.28
N GLU A 39 -6.43 -43.72 -3.93
CA GLU A 39 -5.33 -42.86 -3.49
C GLU A 39 -4.90 -41.89 -4.59
N ARG A 40 -4.72 -42.36 -5.83
CA ARG A 40 -4.44 -41.48 -6.98
C ARG A 40 -5.56 -40.46 -7.21
N GLY A 41 -6.81 -40.88 -7.07
CA GLY A 41 -7.97 -39.98 -7.15
C GLY A 41 -8.02 -38.95 -6.02
N LYS A 42 -7.58 -39.32 -4.81
CA LYS A 42 -7.42 -38.40 -3.68
C LYS A 42 -6.31 -37.38 -3.93
N ILE A 43 -5.12 -37.84 -4.35
CA ILE A 43 -3.98 -36.97 -4.69
C ILE A 43 -4.38 -35.97 -5.79
N GLY A 44 -5.11 -36.41 -6.82
CA GLY A 44 -5.58 -35.51 -7.88
C GLY A 44 -6.56 -34.44 -7.38
N ARG A 45 -7.45 -34.78 -6.45
CA ARG A 45 -8.37 -33.80 -5.83
C ARG A 45 -7.65 -32.82 -4.92
N ASP A 46 -6.74 -33.32 -4.08
CA ASP A 46 -5.95 -32.49 -3.16
C ASP A 46 -5.04 -31.53 -3.95
N ALA A 47 -4.41 -32.01 -5.03
CA ALA A 47 -3.61 -31.18 -5.93
C ALA A 47 -4.44 -30.11 -6.65
N ASN A 48 -5.64 -30.44 -7.12
CA ASN A 48 -6.54 -29.47 -7.75
C ASN A 48 -7.02 -28.41 -6.74
N GLN A 49 -7.34 -28.82 -5.51
CA GLN A 49 -7.72 -27.89 -4.44
C GLN A 49 -6.55 -26.96 -4.07
N ALA A 50 -5.34 -27.49 -3.94
CA ALA A 50 -4.13 -26.69 -3.72
C ALA A 50 -3.87 -25.71 -4.86
N HIS A 51 -4.03 -26.16 -6.12
CA HIS A 51 -3.90 -25.29 -7.29
C HIS A 51 -4.93 -24.16 -7.29
N GLN A 52 -6.21 -24.46 -7.03
CA GLN A 52 -7.26 -23.45 -6.94
C GLN A 52 -6.98 -22.44 -5.82
N TYR A 53 -6.52 -22.91 -4.66
CA TYR A 53 -6.12 -22.04 -3.56
C TYR A 53 -4.96 -21.12 -3.95
N ILE A 54 -3.91 -21.65 -4.56
CA ILE A 54 -2.77 -20.86 -5.03
C ILE A 54 -3.23 -19.78 -6.02
N VAL A 55 -4.05 -20.15 -7.00
CA VAL A 55 -4.56 -19.21 -8.02
C VAL A 55 -5.40 -18.11 -7.38
N THR A 56 -6.28 -18.42 -6.43
CA THR A 56 -7.10 -17.40 -5.76
C THR A 56 -6.26 -16.48 -4.88
N THR A 57 -5.27 -17.01 -4.16
CA THR A 57 -4.34 -16.19 -3.37
C THR A 57 -3.50 -15.26 -4.25
N PHE A 58 -2.98 -15.75 -5.38
CA PHE A 58 -2.25 -14.88 -6.32
C PHE A 58 -3.12 -13.80 -6.93
N LYS A 59 -4.38 -14.11 -7.23
CA LYS A 59 -5.34 -13.11 -7.73
C LYS A 59 -5.60 -12.02 -6.68
N GLN A 60 -5.85 -12.41 -5.43
CA GLN A 60 -6.01 -11.47 -4.31
C GLN A 60 -4.76 -10.60 -4.10
N PHE A 61 -3.57 -11.20 -4.21
CA PHE A 61 -2.31 -10.45 -4.12
C PHE A 61 -2.15 -9.44 -5.27
N ALA A 62 -2.47 -9.82 -6.50
CA ALA A 62 -2.40 -8.91 -7.65
C ALA A 62 -3.40 -7.75 -7.51
N GLU A 63 -4.62 -8.02 -7.06
CA GLU A 63 -5.62 -6.99 -6.75
C GLU A 63 -5.13 -6.03 -5.65
N HIS A 64 -4.52 -6.57 -4.60
CA HIS A 64 -3.89 -5.78 -3.53
C HIS A 64 -2.76 -4.89 -4.07
N ALA A 65 -1.82 -5.47 -4.82
CA ALA A 65 -0.69 -4.74 -5.39
C ALA A 65 -1.16 -3.57 -6.29
N ASN A 66 -2.21 -3.81 -7.09
CA ASN A 66 -2.83 -2.75 -7.90
C ASN A 66 -3.46 -1.66 -7.04
N ALA A 67 -4.17 -2.02 -5.97
CA ALA A 67 -4.77 -1.05 -5.05
C ALA A 67 -3.70 -0.18 -4.35
N VAL A 68 -2.60 -0.79 -3.90
CA VAL A 68 -1.47 -0.07 -3.28
C VAL A 68 -0.79 0.85 -4.28
N SER A 69 -0.51 0.37 -5.50
CA SER A 69 0.06 1.19 -6.57
C SER A 69 -0.84 2.39 -6.89
N HIS A 70 -2.15 2.18 -6.98
CA HIS A 70 -3.11 3.26 -7.18
C HIS A 70 -3.12 4.28 -6.03
N ALA A 71 -3.12 3.82 -4.77
CA ALA A 71 -3.04 4.69 -3.61
C ALA A 71 -1.75 5.52 -3.61
N HIS A 72 -0.60 4.90 -3.95
CA HIS A 72 0.68 5.59 -4.06
C HIS A 72 0.64 6.69 -5.13
N ASN A 73 0.07 6.40 -6.31
CA ASN A 73 -0.10 7.39 -7.37
C ASN A 73 -1.00 8.56 -6.94
N LEU A 74 -2.06 8.28 -6.19
CA LEU A 74 -2.92 9.34 -5.63
C LEU A 74 -2.17 10.21 -4.62
N VAL A 75 -1.39 9.63 -3.71
CA VAL A 75 -0.56 10.38 -2.75
C VAL A 75 0.45 11.25 -3.49
N ALA A 76 1.15 10.72 -4.49
CA ALA A 76 2.08 11.48 -5.31
C ALA A 76 1.40 12.66 -6.03
N LYS A 77 0.20 12.44 -6.60
CA LYS A 77 -0.60 13.51 -7.20
C LYS A 77 -0.97 14.59 -6.18
N ARG A 78 -1.42 14.21 -4.98
CA ARG A 78 -1.75 15.16 -3.91
C ARG A 78 -0.53 15.96 -3.46
N GLN A 79 0.65 15.34 -3.41
CA GLN A 79 1.89 16.05 -3.10
C GLN A 79 2.22 17.13 -4.15
N LEU A 80 1.97 16.83 -5.42
CA LEU A 80 2.13 17.80 -6.51
C LEU A 80 1.13 18.96 -6.37
N ASP A 81 -0.15 18.66 -6.13
CA ASP A 81 -1.19 19.66 -5.92
C ASP A 81 -0.82 20.60 -4.75
N ILE A 82 -0.36 20.06 -3.61
CA ILE A 82 0.12 20.83 -2.45
C ILE A 82 1.27 21.77 -2.84
N SER A 83 2.21 21.28 -3.65
CA SER A 83 3.36 22.07 -4.10
C SER A 83 2.92 23.25 -4.98
N HIS A 84 1.96 23.03 -5.89
CA HIS A 84 1.38 24.10 -6.72
C HIS A 84 0.66 25.15 -5.88
N VAL A 85 -0.18 24.74 -4.93
CA VAL A 85 -0.90 25.68 -4.05
C VAL A 85 0.09 26.46 -3.18
N THR A 86 1.15 25.82 -2.70
CA THR A 86 2.22 26.48 -1.93
C THR A 86 2.93 27.55 -2.76
N HIS A 87 3.24 27.27 -4.03
CA HIS A 87 3.80 28.28 -4.92
C HIS A 87 2.84 29.46 -5.13
N ARG A 88 1.55 29.19 -5.35
CA ARG A 88 0.53 30.23 -5.49
C ARG A 88 0.43 31.12 -4.25
N ILE A 89 0.53 30.54 -3.06
CA ILE A 89 0.58 31.28 -1.78
C ILE A 89 1.76 32.26 -1.76
N LEU A 90 2.96 31.79 -2.12
CA LEU A 90 4.16 32.65 -2.16
C LEU A 90 4.02 33.80 -3.17
N GLU A 91 3.43 33.52 -4.34
CA GLU A 91 3.19 34.53 -5.37
C GLU A 91 2.22 35.62 -4.88
N VAL A 92 1.09 35.21 -4.27
CA VAL A 92 0.11 36.14 -3.70
C VAL A 92 0.73 36.99 -2.58
N ASP A 93 1.50 36.36 -1.68
CA ASP A 93 2.17 37.07 -0.59
C ASP A 93 3.18 38.10 -1.11
N SER A 94 3.95 37.73 -2.15
CA SER A 94 4.86 38.66 -2.83
C SER A 94 4.12 39.84 -3.49
N ARG A 95 2.94 39.62 -4.11
CA ARG A 95 2.13 40.71 -4.67
C ARG A 95 1.62 41.64 -3.58
N ILE A 96 1.15 41.10 -2.45
CA ILE A 96 0.70 41.89 -1.30
C ILE A 96 1.85 42.77 -0.78
N ALA A 97 3.07 42.23 -0.68
CA ALA A 97 4.25 43.01 -0.29
C ALA A 97 4.51 44.16 -1.28
N GLY A 98 4.50 43.90 -2.59
CA GLY A 98 4.68 44.94 -3.60
C GLY A 98 3.62 46.05 -3.57
N TYR A 99 2.36 45.69 -3.27
CA TYR A 99 1.30 46.68 -3.07
C TYR A 99 1.51 47.51 -1.80
N ARG A 100 1.98 46.91 -0.71
CA ARG A 100 2.30 47.65 0.54
C ARG A 100 3.42 48.66 0.32
N ASP A 101 4.47 48.29 -0.42
CA ASP A 101 5.57 49.21 -0.75
C ASP A 101 5.08 50.37 -1.63
N THR A 102 4.22 50.07 -2.60
CA THR A 102 3.58 51.09 -3.45
C THR A 102 2.74 52.06 -2.63
N ILE A 103 1.98 51.56 -1.65
CA ILE A 103 1.19 52.37 -0.72
C ILE A 103 2.10 53.29 0.11
N LEU A 104 3.22 52.79 0.63
CA LEU A 104 4.17 53.60 1.40
C LEU A 104 4.72 54.76 0.54
N ASN A 105 5.14 54.47 -0.69
CA ASN A 105 5.61 55.49 -1.63
C ASN A 105 4.53 56.54 -1.95
N LEU A 106 3.28 56.10 -2.17
CA LEU A 106 2.17 57.01 -2.42
C LEU A 106 1.85 57.87 -1.19
N ARG A 107 1.94 57.32 0.03
CA ARG A 107 1.77 58.10 1.27
C ARG A 107 2.86 59.15 1.45
N PHE A 108 4.12 58.84 1.16
CA PHE A 108 5.18 59.85 1.18
C PHE A 108 4.93 60.96 0.17
N ARG A 109 4.51 60.60 -1.05
CA ARG A 109 4.15 61.58 -2.08
C ARG A 109 2.96 62.44 -1.65
N PHE A 110 1.95 61.85 -1.03
CA PHE A 110 0.78 62.55 -0.49
C PHE A 110 1.20 63.62 0.53
N VAL A 111 2.00 63.24 1.54
CA VAL A 111 2.53 64.18 2.55
C VAL A 111 3.36 65.29 1.89
N GLY A 112 4.20 64.95 0.90
CA GLY A 112 4.97 65.92 0.15
C GLY A 112 4.11 66.94 -0.61
N LEU A 113 3.00 66.50 -1.21
CA LEU A 113 2.04 67.34 -1.92
C LEU A 113 1.23 68.23 -0.97
N GLU A 114 0.79 67.70 0.17
CA GLU A 114 0.08 68.48 1.20
C GLU A 114 0.95 69.62 1.75
N LEU A 115 2.26 69.38 1.90
CA LEU A 115 3.20 70.37 2.44
C LEU A 115 3.62 71.45 1.42
N SER A 116 3.48 71.21 0.11
CA SER A 116 4.12 72.06 -0.92
C SER A 116 3.24 73.17 -1.51
N HIS A 117 1.90 73.10 -1.47
CA HIS A 117 0.93 74.23 -1.56
C HIS A 117 -0.52 73.73 -1.80
N PRO A 118 -1.58 74.51 -1.49
CA PRO A 118 -2.99 74.14 -1.69
C PRO A 118 -3.44 73.94 -3.15
N SER A 119 -2.60 74.30 -4.13
CA SER A 119 -2.91 74.20 -5.56
C SER A 119 -2.91 72.76 -6.10
N HIS A 120 -2.38 71.78 -5.36
CA HIS A 120 -2.27 70.39 -5.79
C HIS A 120 -3.53 69.54 -5.51
N SER A 121 -4.70 70.16 -5.33
CA SER A 121 -5.93 69.47 -4.93
C SER A 121 -6.33 68.32 -5.87
N LYS A 122 -6.01 68.41 -7.17
CA LYS A 122 -6.25 67.34 -8.13
C LYS A 122 -5.31 66.15 -7.93
N GLU A 123 -4.03 66.39 -7.74
CA GLU A 123 -3.01 65.36 -7.55
C GLU A 123 -3.17 64.63 -6.22
N VAL A 124 -3.54 65.37 -5.17
CA VAL A 124 -3.93 64.80 -3.87
C VAL A 124 -5.10 63.83 -4.03
N ARG A 125 -6.16 64.24 -4.75
CA ARG A 125 -7.33 63.39 -5.02
C ARG A 125 -6.97 62.16 -5.84
N GLU A 126 -6.08 62.30 -6.83
CA GLU A 126 -5.57 61.17 -7.62
C GLU A 126 -4.83 60.16 -6.73
N VAL A 127 -3.94 60.63 -5.83
CA VAL A 127 -3.23 59.76 -4.89
C VAL A 127 -4.19 59.07 -3.91
N GLU A 128 -5.22 59.77 -3.40
CA GLU A 128 -6.27 59.16 -2.57
C GLU A 128 -7.01 58.04 -3.31
N THR A 129 -7.41 58.28 -4.56
CA THR A 129 -8.09 57.25 -5.36
C THR A 129 -7.20 56.03 -5.63
N LEU A 130 -5.91 56.24 -5.90
CA LEU A 130 -4.94 55.16 -6.07
C LEU A 130 -4.72 54.37 -4.78
N LEU A 131 -4.63 55.05 -3.64
CA LEU A 131 -4.53 54.39 -2.33
C LEU A 131 -5.77 53.54 -2.02
N GLN A 132 -6.97 54.04 -2.34
CA GLN A 132 -8.21 53.29 -2.13
C GLN A 132 -8.31 52.07 -3.08
N ALA A 133 -7.88 52.22 -4.34
CA ALA A 133 -7.81 51.12 -5.29
C ALA A 133 -6.81 50.04 -4.84
N LEU A 134 -5.60 50.43 -4.41
CA LEU A 134 -4.60 49.49 -3.90
C LEU A 134 -5.06 48.80 -2.61
N SER A 135 -5.74 49.50 -1.71
CA SER A 135 -6.32 48.90 -0.51
C SER A 135 -7.35 47.80 -0.88
N SER A 136 -8.20 48.07 -1.86
CA SER A 136 -9.17 47.10 -2.36
C SER A 136 -8.50 45.89 -3.02
N LEU A 137 -7.41 46.11 -3.76
CA LEU A 137 -6.61 45.03 -4.36
C LEU A 137 -5.92 44.16 -3.30
N ILE A 138 -5.34 44.77 -2.26
CA ILE A 138 -4.76 44.02 -1.13
C ILE A 138 -5.83 43.18 -0.45
N GLN A 139 -7.01 43.73 -0.20
CA GLN A 139 -8.10 42.97 0.42
C GLN A 139 -8.50 41.75 -0.44
N ARG A 140 -8.54 41.92 -1.76
CA ARG A 140 -8.81 40.81 -2.69
C ARG A 140 -7.72 39.74 -2.64
N GLU A 141 -6.45 40.12 -2.73
CA GLU A 141 -5.34 39.17 -2.63
C GLU A 141 -5.30 38.47 -1.26
N GLN A 142 -5.65 39.15 -0.17
CA GLN A 142 -5.77 38.53 1.15
C GLN A 142 -6.88 37.47 1.23
N ASN A 143 -8.00 37.72 0.55
CA ASN A 143 -9.06 36.73 0.43
C ASN A 143 -8.58 35.52 -0.41
N ASP A 144 -7.90 35.77 -1.52
CA ASP A 144 -7.32 34.72 -2.38
C ASP A 144 -6.25 33.90 -1.64
N LEU A 145 -5.43 34.55 -0.79
CA LEU A 145 -4.47 33.90 0.10
C LEU A 145 -5.16 32.98 1.10
N THR A 146 -6.22 33.49 1.75
CA THR A 146 -7.00 32.71 2.73
C THR A 146 -7.63 31.48 2.08
N ALA A 147 -8.18 31.64 0.87
CA ALA A 147 -8.72 30.52 0.09
C ALA A 147 -7.64 29.50 -0.29
N ALA A 148 -6.46 29.96 -0.71
CA ALA A 148 -5.34 29.08 -1.05
C ALA A 148 -4.80 28.32 0.16
N LEU A 149 -4.71 28.96 1.33
CA LEU A 149 -4.33 28.29 2.57
C LEU A 149 -5.35 27.20 2.95
N SER A 150 -6.65 27.50 2.87
CA SER A 150 -7.69 26.50 3.12
C SER A 150 -7.65 25.33 2.12
N GLU A 151 -7.42 25.60 0.83
CA GLU A 151 -7.24 24.57 -0.19
C GLU A 151 -6.06 23.65 0.15
N ARG A 152 -4.92 24.22 0.54
CA ARG A 152 -3.73 23.48 0.96
C ARG A 152 -4.00 22.57 2.16
N ASP A 153 -4.67 23.09 3.18
CA ASP A 153 -4.97 22.33 4.40
C ASP A 153 -5.95 21.18 4.11
N ASN A 154 -6.93 21.38 3.21
CA ASN A 154 -7.80 20.31 2.71
C ASN A 154 -7.02 19.23 1.95
N LEU A 155 -6.03 19.62 1.13
CA LEU A 155 -5.17 18.67 0.42
C LEU A 155 -4.29 17.87 1.39
N TYR A 156 -3.75 18.49 2.44
CA TYR A 156 -3.01 17.78 3.49
C TYR A 156 -3.88 16.75 4.20
N LYS A 157 -5.12 17.12 4.54
CA LYS A 157 -6.08 16.20 5.16
C LYS A 157 -6.38 15.01 4.25
N ALA A 158 -6.69 15.26 2.97
CA ALA A 158 -6.96 14.20 2.01
C ALA A 158 -5.74 13.29 1.77
N ARG A 159 -4.52 13.83 1.78
CA ARG A 159 -3.28 13.06 1.70
C ARG A 159 -3.11 12.15 2.93
N PHE A 160 -3.36 12.68 4.13
CA PHE A 160 -3.27 11.91 5.36
C PHE A 160 -4.29 10.76 5.42
N GLU A 161 -5.52 10.98 4.97
CA GLU A 161 -6.56 9.93 4.87
C GLU A 161 -6.14 8.77 3.96
N LEU A 162 -5.36 9.05 2.90
CA LEU A 162 -4.79 8.04 1.99
C LEU A 162 -3.58 7.29 2.59
N GLU A 163 -2.80 7.93 3.48
CA GLU A 163 -1.65 7.29 4.12
C GLU A 163 -2.07 6.40 5.29
N VAL A 164 -3.15 6.76 5.99
CA VAL A 164 -3.66 6.04 7.17
C VAL A 164 -4.63 4.91 6.80
N THR A 165 -5.00 4.78 5.53
CA THR A 165 -5.94 3.73 5.11
C THR A 165 -5.31 2.35 5.38
N PRO A 166 -5.89 1.53 6.26
CA PRO A 166 -5.28 0.27 6.66
C PRO A 166 -5.18 -0.64 5.43
N LEU A 167 -3.97 -1.16 5.20
CA LEU A 167 -3.76 -2.21 4.20
C LEU A 167 -4.71 -3.38 4.54
N PRO A 168 -5.45 -3.91 3.55
CA PRO A 168 -6.30 -5.05 3.80
C PRO A 168 -5.44 -6.18 4.36
N GLN A 169 -5.77 -6.63 5.57
CA GLN A 169 -5.04 -7.70 6.24
C GLN A 169 -5.08 -8.92 5.34
N PHE A 170 -3.91 -9.38 4.89
CA PHE A 170 -3.83 -10.69 4.26
C PHE A 170 -4.36 -11.71 5.26
N PRO A 171 -5.22 -12.66 4.84
CA PRO A 171 -5.54 -13.78 5.71
C PRO A 171 -4.22 -14.42 6.11
N THR A 172 -3.94 -14.39 7.42
CA THR A 172 -2.73 -14.98 7.98
C THR A 172 -2.66 -16.41 7.47
N LEU A 173 -1.58 -16.76 6.77
CA LEU A 173 -1.33 -18.09 6.25
C LEU A 173 -1.19 -19.06 7.43
N SER A 174 -2.30 -19.48 8.02
CA SER A 174 -2.34 -20.65 8.87
C SER A 174 -2.28 -21.85 7.92
N LEU A 175 -1.06 -22.15 7.45
CA LEU A 175 -0.75 -23.48 6.95
C LEU A 175 -0.97 -24.42 8.14
N VAL A 176 -2.20 -24.92 8.28
CA VAL A 176 -2.40 -26.23 8.88
C VAL A 176 -1.83 -27.21 7.85
N ALA A 177 -0.50 -27.34 7.86
CA ALA A 177 0.16 -28.44 7.19
C ALA A 177 -0.47 -29.72 7.75
N PRO A 178 -1.05 -30.61 6.92
CA PRO A 178 -1.33 -31.95 7.40
C PRO A 178 -0.01 -32.54 7.88
N ALA A 179 0.05 -32.92 9.15
CA ALA A 179 1.25 -33.33 9.90
C ALA A 179 1.92 -34.63 9.39
N ALA A 180 1.69 -35.01 8.14
CA ALA A 180 2.27 -36.19 7.52
C ALA A 180 3.01 -35.73 6.25
N MET A 181 4.34 -35.77 6.30
CA MET A 181 5.29 -35.47 5.21
C MET A 181 5.77 -34.01 5.13
N ALA A 182 6.58 -33.59 6.09
CA ALA A 182 7.60 -32.59 5.85
C ALA A 182 8.98 -33.27 5.90
N PRO A 183 9.79 -33.29 4.83
CA PRO A 183 11.23 -33.40 4.99
C PRO A 183 11.74 -32.09 5.61
N GLU A 184 12.66 -32.20 6.57
CA GLU A 184 13.32 -31.06 7.21
C GLU A 184 14.01 -30.17 6.18
N PHE A 185 13.33 -29.12 5.72
CA PHE A 185 13.99 -27.97 5.14
C PHE A 185 14.34 -27.02 6.27
N VAL A 186 15.63 -27.02 6.62
CA VAL A 186 16.26 -26.00 7.46
C VAL A 186 16.15 -24.67 6.70
N VAL A 187 15.06 -23.93 6.94
CA VAL A 187 14.96 -22.53 6.54
C VAL A 187 15.85 -21.76 7.49
N SER A 188 17.03 -21.37 7.00
CA SER A 188 17.88 -20.38 7.66
C SER A 188 17.04 -19.14 7.94
N SER A 189 16.99 -18.74 9.21
CA SER A 189 16.27 -17.57 9.69
C SER A 189 16.64 -16.33 8.87
N PRO A 190 15.69 -15.42 8.55
CA PRO A 190 16.04 -14.14 7.96
C PRO A 190 16.88 -13.33 8.98
N PRO A 191 17.81 -12.49 8.52
CA PRO A 191 18.62 -11.67 9.41
C PRO A 191 17.68 -10.74 10.20
N THR A 192 17.81 -10.80 11.52
CA THR A 192 17.16 -9.89 12.44
C THR A 192 17.54 -8.47 12.07
N LEU A 193 16.58 -7.64 11.68
CA LEU A 193 16.78 -6.20 11.56
C LEU A 193 17.21 -5.70 12.94
N GLN A 194 18.51 -5.40 13.08
CA GLN A 194 19.02 -4.67 14.22
C GLN A 194 18.33 -3.30 14.20
N THR A 195 17.49 -3.07 15.21
CA THR A 195 17.03 -1.75 15.58
C THR A 195 18.27 -0.91 15.87
N VAL A 196 18.60 0.01 14.96
CA VAL A 196 19.60 1.04 15.23
C VAL A 196 18.95 1.97 16.24
N GLU A 197 19.29 1.78 17.52
CA GLU A 197 19.08 2.81 18.53
C GLU A 197 19.89 4.03 18.10
N VAL A 198 19.18 5.05 17.62
CA VAL A 198 19.75 6.39 17.48
C VAL A 198 19.95 6.91 18.89
N VAL A 199 21.17 6.74 19.40
CA VAL A 199 21.65 7.43 20.59
C VAL A 199 21.72 8.92 20.24
N PRO A 200 21.01 9.82 20.95
CA PRO A 200 21.21 11.25 20.76
C PRO A 200 22.61 11.60 21.28
N SER A 201 23.52 12.03 20.40
CA SER A 201 24.78 12.62 20.82
C SER A 201 24.50 14.05 21.26
N GLU A 202 24.48 14.27 22.57
CA GLU A 202 24.74 15.57 23.16
C GLU A 202 26.14 16.02 22.72
N THR A 203 26.20 17.08 21.93
CA THR A 203 27.37 17.96 21.88
C THR A 203 26.86 19.37 22.04
N ASP A 204 26.71 19.74 23.30
CA ASP A 204 26.92 21.11 23.73
C ASP A 204 28.43 21.44 23.62
N ASP A 205 28.64 22.72 23.40
CA ASP A 205 29.83 23.51 23.69
C ASP A 205 30.88 23.80 22.59
N VAL A 206 30.78 25.06 22.14
CA VAL A 206 31.82 26.12 22.16
C VAL A 206 32.93 26.02 21.12
N ILE A 207 33.02 27.07 20.26
CA ILE A 207 34.18 27.99 20.18
C ILE A 207 33.78 29.21 19.32
N ASP A 208 34.01 30.39 19.90
CA ASP A 208 33.97 31.73 19.31
C ASP A 208 34.86 31.91 18.07
N ALA A 209 34.38 32.71 17.11
CA ALA A 209 35.09 33.84 16.47
C ALA A 209 34.13 34.66 15.59
#